data_AF-A0A9E1ZP13-F1
#
_entry.id   AF-A0A9E1ZP13-F1
#
_cell.length_a   1.000
_cell.length_b   1.000
_cell.length_c   1.000
_cell.angle_alpha   90.00
_cell.angle_beta   90.00
_cell.angle_gamma   90.00
#
_symmetry.space_group_name_H-M   'P 1'
#
loop_
_entity.id
_entity.type
_entity.pdbx_description
1 polymer ?
#
loop_
_entity_poly.entity_id
_entity_poly.type
_entity_poly.pdbx_seq_one_letter_code
_entity_poly.pdbx_strand_id
1 'polypeptide(L)'
;AAIARMNLALHGVEDFQIARGDTLERPAFTDHDKLATFDVVLANPPYSIKQWNRDAWQTDPWGRNFLGTPPQGRADYAFFQHILKSMDSGSGRCAILFPHGVLSRLDEAEMRKELVERDLVDTVIGLGKNLFYNSPMEACIVICRSNKPPKRKERILFIDAVNEVTRERTMSYLEIEHQDRVAQAYHNFEDENGFTKVATLDEIREKGHSLSIQLHVTGQNRIGLESDDDLGVVVSKWEQSSEEFSQEMEKLLDMLDGLEKGEKNNE
;
A
#
# COMPACT_ATOMS: atom_id res chain seq x y z
N ALA A 1 -18.94 10.97 -8.91
CA ALA A 1 -19.92 10.40 -9.88
C ALA A 1 -20.15 11.31 -11.08
N ALA A 2 -20.72 12.52 -10.92
CA ALA A 2 -21.04 13.40 -12.07
C ALA A 2 -19.81 13.78 -12.92
N ILE A 3 -18.72 14.23 -12.28
CA ILE A 3 -17.46 14.57 -12.98
C ILE A 3 -16.89 13.37 -13.73
N ALA A 4 -16.91 12.17 -13.13
CA ALA A 4 -16.42 10.95 -13.77
C ALA A 4 -17.24 10.58 -15.02
N ARG A 5 -18.57 10.70 -14.96
CA ARG A 5 -19.46 10.48 -16.12
C ARG A 5 -19.20 11.49 -17.22
N MET A 6 -19.02 12.76 -16.87
CA MET A 6 -18.67 13.81 -17.83
C MET A 6 -17.31 13.55 -18.47
N ASN A 7 -16.31 13.12 -17.69
CA ASN A 7 -14.98 12.81 -18.20
C ASN A 7 -15.02 11.70 -19.27
N LEU A 8 -15.74 10.60 -19.01
CA LEU A 8 -15.91 9.52 -19.98
C LEU A 8 -16.63 9.98 -21.25
N ALA A 9 -17.72 10.74 -21.10
CA ALA A 9 -18.47 11.27 -22.23
C ALA A 9 -17.61 12.21 -23.11
N LEU A 10 -16.78 13.08 -22.50
CA LEU A 10 -15.88 13.98 -23.22
C LEU A 10 -14.79 13.24 -24.02
N HIS A 11 -14.42 12.03 -23.59
CA HIS A 11 -13.48 11.16 -24.29
C HIS A 11 -14.18 10.20 -25.27
N GLY A 12 -15.48 10.37 -25.53
CA GLY A 12 -16.23 9.56 -26.50
C GLY A 12 -16.55 8.14 -26.03
N VAL A 13 -16.46 7.85 -24.73
CA VAL A 13 -16.90 6.56 -24.18
C VAL A 13 -18.42 6.64 -23.98
N GLU A 14 -19.16 5.85 -24.75
CA GLU A 14 -20.63 5.89 -24.77
C GLU A 14 -21.29 4.87 -23.84
N ASP A 15 -20.73 3.66 -23.74
CA ASP A 15 -21.24 2.59 -22.87
C ASP A 15 -20.46 2.52 -21.56
N PHE A 16 -20.97 3.18 -20.52
CA PHE A 16 -20.38 3.14 -19.19
C PHE A 16 -21.43 3.15 -18.08
N GLN A 17 -21.09 2.53 -16.96
CA GLN A 17 -21.91 2.58 -15.75
C GLN A 17 -21.08 3.14 -14.59
N ILE A 18 -21.57 4.22 -13.99
CA ILE A 18 -20.97 4.81 -12.78
C ILE A 18 -22.05 4.93 -11.72
N ALA A 19 -21.90 4.14 -10.66
CA ALA A 19 -22.72 4.24 -9.47
C ALA A 19 -22.17 5.26 -8.47
N ARG A 20 -23.06 5.88 -7.70
CA ARG A 20 -22.71 6.74 -6.56
C ARG A 20 -23.00 5.98 -5.26
N GLY A 21 -21.99 5.78 -4.43
CA GLY A 21 -22.15 5.14 -3.13
C GLY A 21 -20.82 4.88 -2.46
N ASP A 22 -20.88 4.39 -1.23
CA ASP A 22 -19.72 3.82 -0.53
C ASP A 22 -19.57 2.35 -0.95
N THR A 23 -18.38 2.00 -1.46
CA THR A 23 -18.09 0.67 -1.99
C THR A 23 -18.05 -0.40 -0.88
N LEU A 24 -17.58 -0.04 0.31
CA LEU A 24 -17.48 -0.97 1.43
C LEU A 24 -18.84 -1.17 2.11
N GLU A 25 -19.68 -0.13 2.22
CA GLU A 25 -20.99 -0.26 2.84
C GLU A 25 -22.05 -0.84 1.90
N ARG A 26 -22.13 -0.34 0.66
CA ARG A 26 -23.18 -0.72 -0.29
C ARG A 26 -22.60 -0.84 -1.70
N PRO A 27 -21.95 -1.98 -2.03
CA PRO A 27 -21.44 -2.21 -3.37
C PRO A 27 -22.59 -2.14 -4.38
N ALA A 28 -22.41 -1.38 -5.45
CA ALA A 28 -23.50 -1.05 -6.37
C ALA A 28 -23.66 -2.04 -7.52
N PHE A 29 -22.62 -2.81 -7.82
CA PHE A 29 -22.61 -3.78 -8.91
C PHE A 29 -22.71 -5.18 -8.33
N THR A 30 -23.91 -5.77 -8.45
CA THR A 30 -24.27 -7.05 -7.86
C THR A 30 -24.99 -7.89 -8.91
N ASP A 31 -24.77 -9.19 -8.87
CA ASP A 31 -25.52 -10.19 -9.64
C ASP A 31 -26.25 -11.11 -8.65
N HIS A 32 -27.55 -10.89 -8.51
CA HIS A 32 -28.39 -11.53 -7.49
C HIS A 32 -27.78 -11.35 -6.07
N ASP A 33 -27.51 -12.46 -5.37
CA ASP A 33 -26.96 -12.47 -4.01
C ASP A 33 -25.42 -12.41 -3.97
N LYS A 34 -24.77 -12.05 -5.09
CA LYS A 34 -23.31 -11.97 -5.20
C LYS A 34 -22.88 -10.63 -5.79
N LEU A 35 -21.61 -10.29 -5.60
CA LEU A 35 -21.00 -9.18 -6.33
C LEU A 35 -20.93 -9.54 -7.82
N ALA A 36 -21.14 -8.55 -8.68
CA ALA A 36 -20.78 -8.68 -10.08
C ALA A 36 -19.27 -8.92 -10.18
N THR A 37 -18.86 -9.76 -11.12
CA THR A 37 -17.45 -10.10 -11.35
C THR A 37 -16.98 -9.61 -12.70
N PHE A 38 -15.69 -9.31 -12.79
CA PHE A 38 -15.07 -8.69 -13.97
C PHE A 38 -13.75 -9.38 -14.31
N ASP A 39 -13.43 -9.47 -15.60
CA ASP A 39 -12.15 -10.01 -16.07
C ASP A 39 -10.96 -9.13 -15.65
N VAL A 40 -11.15 -7.81 -15.64
CA VAL A 40 -10.10 -6.84 -15.33
C VAL A 40 -10.63 -5.81 -14.34
N VAL A 41 -9.92 -5.64 -13.23
CA VAL A 41 -10.20 -4.59 -12.24
C VAL A 41 -8.98 -3.69 -12.07
N LEU A 42 -9.12 -2.40 -12.32
CA LEU A 42 -8.09 -1.40 -12.05
C LEU A 42 -8.57 -0.50 -10.91
N ALA A 43 -7.77 -0.34 -9.87
CA ALA A 43 -8.19 0.41 -8.70
C ALA A 43 -7.06 1.25 -8.09
N ASN A 44 -7.40 2.48 -7.75
CA ASN A 44 -6.64 3.35 -6.86
C ASN A 44 -7.54 3.69 -5.66
N PRO A 45 -7.73 2.74 -4.72
CA PRO A 45 -8.56 2.98 -3.55
C PRO A 45 -7.95 4.10 -2.68
N PRO A 46 -8.79 4.85 -1.96
CA PRO A 46 -8.32 5.84 -1.00
C PRO A 46 -7.46 5.18 0.10
N TYR A 47 -6.31 5.78 0.40
CA TYR A 47 -5.32 5.19 1.30
C TYR A 47 -5.71 5.35 2.75
N SER A 48 -5.66 4.23 3.49
CA SER A 48 -5.78 4.15 4.95
C SER A 48 -6.94 4.98 5.51
N ILE A 49 -8.15 4.79 4.95
CA ILE A 49 -9.37 5.40 5.49
C ILE A 49 -9.51 5.03 6.97
N LYS A 50 -9.57 6.07 7.81
CA LYS A 50 -9.67 5.89 9.27
C LYS A 50 -11.08 5.54 9.74
N GLN A 51 -12.07 6.24 9.19
CA GLN A 51 -13.47 6.12 9.54
C GLN A 51 -14.18 5.27 8.48
N TRP A 52 -14.48 4.04 8.84
CA TRP A 52 -15.22 3.08 8.01
C TRP A 52 -15.97 2.11 8.93
N ASN A 53 -17.06 1.52 8.45
CA ASN A 53 -17.90 0.64 9.25
C ASN A 53 -17.31 -0.77 9.37
N ARG A 54 -16.33 -0.92 10.27
CA ARG A 54 -15.65 -2.18 10.52
C ARG A 54 -16.58 -3.27 11.08
N ASP A 55 -17.54 -2.90 11.91
CA ASP A 55 -18.47 -3.86 12.52
C ASP A 55 -19.41 -4.47 11.48
N ALA A 56 -19.90 -3.68 10.54
CA ALA A 56 -20.64 -4.21 9.40
C ALA A 56 -19.77 -5.14 8.53
N TRP A 57 -18.48 -4.83 8.37
CA TRP A 57 -17.56 -5.67 7.61
C TRP A 57 -17.27 -7.04 8.25
N GLN A 58 -17.31 -7.15 9.58
CA GLN A 58 -17.14 -8.43 10.26
C GLN A 58 -18.24 -9.44 9.90
N THR A 59 -19.44 -8.94 9.60
CA THR A 59 -20.62 -9.74 9.23
C THR A 59 -21.06 -9.45 7.80
N ASP A 60 -20.07 -9.22 6.93
CA ASP A 60 -20.33 -8.79 5.55
C ASP A 60 -21.19 -9.81 4.78
N PRO A 61 -22.40 -9.44 4.33
CA PRO A 61 -23.31 -10.37 3.66
C PRO A 61 -22.78 -10.85 2.29
N TRP A 62 -21.83 -10.10 1.71
CA TRP A 62 -21.21 -10.44 0.42
C TRP A 62 -20.02 -11.40 0.56
N GLY A 63 -19.64 -11.77 1.79
CA GLY A 63 -18.52 -12.66 2.07
C GLY A 63 -17.18 -12.09 1.59
N ARG A 64 -17.02 -10.77 1.61
CA ARG A 64 -15.77 -10.09 1.20
C ARG A 64 -14.68 -10.24 2.25
N ASN A 65 -15.02 -10.41 3.51
CA ASN A 65 -14.08 -10.56 4.64
C ASN A 65 -13.37 -11.93 4.72
N PHE A 66 -13.10 -12.58 3.58
CA PHE A 66 -12.58 -13.95 3.50
C PHE A 66 -11.11 -14.12 3.88
N LEU A 67 -10.35 -13.02 4.01
CA LEU A 67 -9.00 -12.99 4.58
C LEU A 67 -9.00 -12.60 6.06
N GLY A 68 -10.14 -12.10 6.55
CA GLY A 68 -10.28 -11.50 7.88
C GLY A 68 -10.75 -10.04 7.84
N THR A 69 -10.87 -9.45 9.03
CA THR A 69 -11.34 -8.07 9.21
C THR A 69 -10.16 -7.14 9.49
N PRO A 70 -9.89 -6.14 8.61
CA PRO A 70 -8.84 -5.15 8.84
C PRO A 70 -9.01 -4.36 10.14
N PRO A 71 -7.93 -3.81 10.71
CA PRO A 71 -8.00 -3.02 11.93
C PRO A 71 -8.77 -1.70 11.72
N GLN A 72 -9.35 -1.18 12.81
CA GLN A 72 -9.94 0.16 12.77
C GLN A 72 -8.85 1.18 12.42
N GLY A 73 -9.17 2.16 11.58
CA GLY A 73 -8.18 3.14 11.14
C GLY A 73 -7.54 2.82 9.78
N ARG A 74 -7.71 1.60 9.25
CA ARG A 74 -7.07 1.14 8.00
C ARG A 74 -8.01 0.25 7.18
N ALA A 75 -8.71 0.84 6.22
CA ALA A 75 -9.60 0.10 5.32
C ALA A 75 -8.89 -0.54 4.10
N ASP A 76 -7.56 -0.49 4.01
CA ASP A 76 -6.80 -0.89 2.82
C ASP A 76 -7.10 -2.35 2.42
N TYR A 77 -7.03 -3.29 3.36
CA TYR A 77 -7.38 -4.70 3.12
C TYR A 77 -8.88 -4.94 2.92
N ALA A 78 -9.77 -4.01 3.30
CA ALA A 78 -11.21 -4.13 2.99
C ALA A 78 -11.45 -3.84 1.50
N PHE A 79 -10.82 -2.79 0.97
CA PHE A 79 -10.81 -2.54 -0.48
C PHE A 79 -10.12 -3.66 -1.25
N PHE A 80 -8.98 -4.13 -0.76
CA PHE A 80 -8.26 -5.24 -1.40
C PHE A 80 -9.17 -6.47 -1.53
N GLN A 81 -9.79 -6.88 -0.44
CA GLN A 81 -10.74 -7.99 -0.42
C GLN A 81 -11.96 -7.78 -1.32
N HIS A 82 -12.53 -6.57 -1.33
CA HIS A 82 -13.63 -6.24 -2.25
C HIS A 82 -13.23 -6.39 -3.72
N ILE A 83 -12.04 -5.89 -4.08
CA ILE A 83 -11.50 -5.98 -5.44
C ILE A 83 -11.30 -7.45 -5.82
N LEU A 84 -10.66 -8.24 -4.95
CA LEU A 84 -10.43 -9.66 -5.19
C LEU A 84 -11.75 -10.44 -5.37
N LYS A 85 -12.77 -10.10 -4.57
CA LYS A 85 -14.09 -10.72 -4.67
C LYS A 85 -14.88 -10.32 -5.91
N SER A 86 -14.52 -9.18 -6.52
CA SER A 86 -15.11 -8.67 -7.76
C SER A 86 -14.37 -9.14 -9.01
N MET A 87 -13.30 -9.94 -8.87
CA MET A 87 -12.63 -10.57 -10.02
C MET A 87 -13.40 -11.82 -10.45
N ASP A 88 -13.45 -12.08 -11.76
CA ASP A 88 -13.91 -13.38 -12.26
C ASP A 88 -13.01 -14.50 -11.71
N SER A 89 -13.61 -15.63 -11.33
CA SER A 89 -12.90 -16.73 -10.67
C SER A 89 -11.94 -17.51 -11.60
N GLY A 90 -12.14 -17.44 -12.91
CA GLY A 90 -11.34 -18.15 -13.92
C GLY A 90 -10.33 -17.27 -14.63
N SER A 91 -10.76 -16.10 -15.12
CA SER A 91 -9.95 -15.17 -15.95
C SER A 91 -9.59 -13.86 -15.26
N GLY A 92 -10.17 -13.60 -14.08
CA GLY A 92 -10.05 -12.34 -13.38
C GLY A 92 -8.61 -11.97 -13.01
N ARG A 93 -8.28 -10.70 -13.23
CA ARG A 93 -7.02 -10.07 -12.84
C ARG A 93 -7.25 -8.63 -12.40
N CYS A 94 -6.41 -8.15 -11.50
CA CYS A 94 -6.45 -6.76 -11.08
C CYS A 94 -5.07 -6.13 -10.99
N ALA A 95 -5.02 -4.81 -11.09
CA ALA A 95 -3.87 -4.00 -10.70
C ALA A 95 -4.36 -2.94 -9.72
N ILE A 96 -3.82 -2.97 -8.50
CA ILE A 96 -4.26 -2.12 -7.41
C ILE A 96 -3.10 -1.27 -6.93
N LEU A 97 -3.30 0.04 -6.91
CA LEU A 97 -2.34 0.99 -6.38
C LEU A 97 -2.56 1.16 -4.87
N PHE A 98 -1.54 0.92 -4.07
CA PHE A 98 -1.58 0.96 -2.61
C PHE A 98 -0.36 1.70 -2.03
N PRO A 99 -0.43 2.16 -0.77
CA PRO A 99 0.76 2.54 -0.03
C PRO A 99 1.58 1.29 0.34
N HIS A 100 2.91 1.42 0.46
CA HIS A 100 3.80 0.29 0.82
C HIS A 100 3.42 -0.45 2.11
N GLY A 101 2.70 0.21 3.02
CA GLY A 101 2.27 -0.39 4.30
C GLY A 101 1.52 -1.71 4.15
N VAL A 102 0.70 -1.89 3.10
CA VAL A 102 -0.09 -3.12 2.88
C VAL A 102 0.78 -4.37 2.72
N LEU A 103 2.07 -4.18 2.37
CA LEU A 103 3.03 -5.24 2.10
C LEU A 103 3.69 -5.81 3.36
N SER A 104 3.71 -5.08 4.48
CA SER A 104 4.56 -5.42 5.64
C SER A 104 4.00 -5.11 7.02
N ARG A 105 2.88 -4.38 7.13
CA ARG A 105 2.22 -4.09 8.40
C ARG A 105 1.95 -5.36 9.22
N LEU A 106 2.25 -5.32 10.52
CA LEU A 106 2.14 -6.47 11.43
C LEU A 106 0.69 -6.79 11.80
N ASP A 107 -0.14 -5.77 11.97
CA ASP A 107 -1.57 -5.86 12.27
C ASP A 107 -2.40 -6.46 11.12
N GLU A 108 -1.82 -6.54 9.92
CA GLU A 108 -2.43 -7.11 8.72
C GLU A 108 -1.72 -8.42 8.30
N ALA A 109 -0.80 -8.94 9.13
CA ALA A 109 0.06 -10.07 8.76
C ALA A 109 -0.71 -11.37 8.48
N GLU A 110 -1.73 -11.69 9.28
CA GLU A 110 -2.51 -12.92 9.06
C GLU A 110 -3.34 -12.84 7.77
N MET A 111 -3.96 -11.68 7.47
CA MET A 111 -4.68 -11.47 6.21
C MET A 111 -3.73 -11.58 5.01
N ARG A 112 -2.51 -11.04 5.12
CA ARG A 112 -1.47 -11.13 4.09
C ARG A 112 -0.99 -12.56 3.89
N LYS A 113 -0.81 -13.31 4.97
CA LYS A 113 -0.49 -14.73 4.92
C LYS A 113 -1.56 -15.51 4.18
N GLU A 114 -2.84 -15.35 4.53
CA GLU A 114 -3.93 -15.99 3.80
C GLU A 114 -3.97 -15.60 2.32
N LEU A 115 -3.73 -14.33 1.99
CA LEU A 115 -3.68 -13.83 0.62
C LEU A 115 -2.58 -14.53 -0.21
N VAL A 116 -1.40 -14.68 0.39
CA VAL A 116 -0.23 -15.32 -0.22
C VAL A 116 -0.46 -16.83 -0.39
N GLU A 117 -0.97 -17.51 0.64
CA GLU A 117 -1.25 -18.95 0.61
C GLU A 117 -2.34 -19.33 -0.39
N ARG A 118 -3.25 -18.41 -0.72
CA ARG A 118 -4.24 -18.58 -1.79
C ARG A 118 -3.66 -18.39 -3.20
N ASP A 119 -2.37 -18.08 -3.32
CA ASP A 119 -1.65 -17.84 -4.58
C ASP A 119 -2.31 -16.78 -5.48
N LEU A 120 -2.92 -15.75 -4.88
CA LEU A 120 -3.65 -14.71 -5.63
C LEU A 120 -2.75 -13.58 -6.13
N VAL A 121 -1.66 -13.26 -5.40
CA VAL A 121 -0.75 -12.15 -5.73
C VAL A 121 0.26 -12.59 -6.78
N ASP A 122 0.19 -12.03 -7.99
CA ASP A 122 1.06 -12.36 -9.14
C ASP A 122 2.35 -11.54 -9.17
N THR A 123 2.24 -10.24 -8.88
CA THR A 123 3.39 -9.31 -8.95
C THR A 123 3.20 -8.15 -7.99
N VAL A 124 4.29 -7.71 -7.36
CA VAL A 124 4.36 -6.48 -6.56
C VAL A 124 5.40 -5.56 -7.19
N ILE A 125 4.99 -4.34 -7.54
CA ILE A 125 5.83 -3.32 -8.19
C ILE A 125 5.97 -2.15 -7.23
N GLY A 126 7.20 -1.79 -6.85
CA GLY A 126 7.49 -0.58 -6.07
C GLY A 126 7.70 0.61 -6.97
N LEU A 127 7.11 1.75 -6.62
CA LEU A 127 7.21 2.99 -7.39
C LEU A 127 7.94 4.07 -6.59
N GLY A 128 8.62 4.96 -7.31
CA GLY A 128 9.37 6.06 -6.71
C GLY A 128 8.51 7.08 -5.94
N LYS A 129 9.19 7.86 -5.09
CA LYS A 129 8.58 8.99 -4.35
C LYS A 129 8.08 10.08 -5.29
N ASN A 130 7.15 10.90 -4.77
CA ASN A 130 6.66 12.13 -5.41
C ASN A 130 5.96 11.95 -6.77
N LEU A 131 5.44 10.76 -7.06
CA LEU A 131 4.59 10.51 -8.25
C LEU A 131 3.17 11.06 -8.08
N PHE A 132 2.73 11.31 -6.84
CA PHE A 132 1.41 11.86 -6.56
C PHE A 132 1.47 13.35 -6.31
N TYR A 133 0.62 14.11 -7.00
CA TYR A 133 0.55 15.57 -6.88
C TYR A 133 0.40 16.08 -5.44
N ASN A 134 -0.23 15.30 -4.56
CA ASN A 134 -0.60 15.72 -3.21
C ASN A 134 0.18 14.99 -2.10
N SER A 135 1.16 14.15 -2.44
CA SER A 135 1.86 13.35 -1.43
C SER A 135 3.25 12.89 -1.87
N PRO A 136 4.28 13.03 -1.02
CA PRO A 136 5.61 12.49 -1.31
C PRO A 136 5.72 10.98 -1.08
N MET A 137 4.61 10.32 -0.71
CA MET A 137 4.60 8.90 -0.37
C MET A 137 5.03 8.02 -1.55
N GLU A 138 5.83 7.00 -1.24
CA GLU A 138 6.03 5.85 -2.12
C GLU A 138 4.73 5.04 -2.18
N ALA A 139 4.45 4.48 -3.36
CA ALA A 139 3.33 3.57 -3.57
C ALA A 139 3.81 2.30 -4.27
N CYS A 140 3.00 1.27 -4.16
CA CYS A 140 3.20 0.02 -4.87
C CYS A 140 1.97 -0.31 -5.71
N ILE A 141 2.20 -1.04 -6.81
CA ILE A 141 1.13 -1.70 -7.56
C ILE A 141 1.17 -3.18 -7.18
N VAL A 142 0.04 -3.70 -6.73
CA VAL A 142 -0.15 -5.12 -6.49
C VAL A 142 -1.03 -5.68 -7.61
N ILE A 143 -0.47 -6.61 -8.37
CA ILE A 143 -1.18 -7.33 -9.42
C ILE A 143 -1.62 -8.67 -8.86
N CYS A 144 -2.92 -8.96 -8.98
CA CYS A 144 -3.48 -10.26 -8.60
C CYS A 144 -4.14 -10.94 -9.78
N ARG A 145 -4.20 -12.28 -9.72
CA ARG A 145 -4.88 -13.11 -10.71
C ARG A 145 -5.63 -14.23 -10.00
N SER A 146 -6.88 -14.48 -10.40
CA SER A 146 -7.65 -15.61 -9.87
C SER A 146 -7.06 -16.96 -10.29
N ASN A 147 -6.45 -17.02 -11.48
CA ASN A 147 -5.80 -18.21 -12.00
C ASN A 147 -4.46 -17.84 -12.65
N LYS A 148 -3.36 -18.23 -12.00
CA LYS A 148 -2.01 -17.98 -12.52
C LYS A 148 -1.62 -18.98 -13.61
N PRO A 149 -0.94 -18.52 -14.68
CA PRO A 149 -0.31 -19.42 -15.64
C PRO A 149 0.68 -20.37 -14.94
N PRO A 150 0.92 -21.59 -15.46
CA PRO A 150 1.78 -22.58 -14.82
C PRO A 150 3.18 -22.07 -14.41
N LYS A 151 3.79 -21.19 -15.21
CA LYS A 151 5.10 -20.59 -14.92
C LYS A 151 5.11 -19.64 -13.72
N ARG A 152 3.95 -19.12 -13.31
CA ARG A 152 3.78 -18.13 -12.24
C ARG A 152 3.12 -18.71 -10.98
N LYS A 153 2.60 -19.95 -11.04
CA LYS A 153 1.99 -20.61 -9.89
C LYS A 153 2.99 -20.72 -8.75
N GLU A 154 2.50 -20.47 -7.54
CA GLU A 154 3.28 -20.50 -6.29
C GLU A 154 4.53 -19.60 -6.33
N ARG A 155 4.47 -18.55 -7.14
CA ARG A 155 5.55 -17.57 -7.31
C ARG A 155 4.98 -16.16 -7.35
N ILE A 156 5.76 -15.22 -6.84
CA ILE A 156 5.47 -13.79 -6.88
C ILE A 156 6.67 -13.07 -7.48
N LEU A 157 6.43 -12.27 -8.51
CA LEU A 157 7.44 -11.36 -9.05
C LEU A 157 7.45 -10.06 -8.26
N PHE A 158 8.61 -9.70 -7.73
CA PHE A 158 8.89 -8.40 -7.15
C PHE A 158 9.66 -7.55 -8.17
N ILE A 159 9.23 -6.31 -8.37
CA ILE A 159 9.90 -5.33 -9.22
C ILE A 159 10.17 -4.08 -8.38
N ASP A 160 11.44 -3.71 -8.21
CA ASP A 160 11.85 -2.49 -7.54
C ASP A 160 12.10 -1.37 -8.55
N ALA A 161 11.03 -0.65 -8.92
CA ALA A 161 11.07 0.47 -9.84
C ALA A 161 11.13 1.82 -9.12
N VAL A 162 11.62 1.86 -7.87
CA VAL A 162 11.70 3.09 -7.07
C VAL A 162 12.59 4.15 -7.71
N ASN A 163 13.59 3.73 -8.49
CA ASN A 163 14.50 4.62 -9.21
C ASN A 163 14.10 4.89 -10.66
N GLU A 164 13.07 4.22 -11.19
CA GLU A 164 12.58 4.38 -12.56
C GLU A 164 11.68 5.61 -12.67
N VAL A 165 12.20 6.78 -12.33
CA VAL A 165 11.47 8.05 -12.32
C VAL A 165 12.37 9.21 -12.73
N THR A 166 11.84 10.12 -13.55
CA THR A 166 12.48 11.41 -13.79
C THR A 166 12.05 12.36 -12.69
N ARG A 167 13.03 12.99 -12.04
CA ARG A 167 12.78 13.97 -10.97
C ARG A 167 12.89 15.37 -11.53
N GLU A 168 11.79 16.12 -11.45
CA GLU A 168 11.74 17.53 -11.81
C GLU A 168 11.27 18.35 -10.61
N ARG A 169 12.18 19.15 -10.04
CA ARG A 169 11.95 19.93 -8.81
C ARG A 169 11.48 19.02 -7.65
N THR A 170 10.23 19.16 -7.23
CA THR A 170 9.62 18.41 -6.14
C THR A 170 8.71 17.28 -6.62
N MET A 171 8.58 17.09 -7.94
CA MET A 171 7.70 16.10 -8.55
C MET A 171 8.52 15.05 -9.29
N SER A 172 8.00 13.83 -9.33
CA SER A 172 8.54 12.75 -10.13
C SER A 172 7.55 12.38 -11.23
N TYR A 173 8.07 11.94 -12.37
CA TYR A 173 7.26 11.50 -13.51
C TYR A 173 7.76 10.17 -14.07
N LEU A 174 6.81 9.36 -14.55
CA LEU A 174 7.09 8.15 -15.30
C LEU A 174 7.10 8.48 -16.79
N GLU A 175 8.29 8.62 -17.36
CA GLU A 175 8.47 8.66 -18.81
C GLU A 175 8.15 7.30 -19.44
N ILE A 176 7.95 7.30 -20.76
CA ILE A 176 7.61 6.08 -21.51
C ILE A 176 8.70 5.01 -21.32
N GLU A 177 9.97 5.41 -21.31
CA GLU A 177 11.10 4.49 -21.11
C GLU A 177 11.03 3.75 -19.76
N HIS A 178 10.64 4.44 -18.68
CA HIS A 178 10.44 3.82 -17.37
C HIS A 178 9.26 2.83 -17.38
N GLN A 179 8.16 3.21 -18.04
CA GLN A 179 6.97 2.36 -18.15
C GLN A 179 7.28 1.09 -18.95
N ASP A 180 7.98 1.23 -20.07
CA ASP A 180 8.40 0.12 -20.92
C ASP A 180 9.38 -0.79 -20.19
N ARG A 181 10.31 -0.23 -19.41
CA ARG A 181 11.24 -1.00 -18.59
C ARG A 181 10.52 -1.89 -17.57
N VAL A 182 9.57 -1.32 -16.83
CA VAL A 182 8.76 -2.04 -15.85
C VAL A 182 7.83 -3.07 -16.53
N ALA A 183 7.21 -2.71 -17.65
CA ALA A 183 6.36 -3.61 -18.40
C ALA A 183 7.15 -4.81 -18.96
N GLN A 184 8.34 -4.57 -19.50
CA GLN A 184 9.21 -5.62 -20.01
C GLN A 184 9.64 -6.58 -18.89
N ALA A 185 10.01 -6.05 -17.72
CA ALA A 185 10.30 -6.87 -16.54
C ALA A 185 9.09 -7.73 -16.10
N TYR A 186 7.89 -7.15 -16.09
CA TYR A 186 6.67 -7.89 -15.82
C TYR A 186 6.42 -9.03 -16.81
N HIS A 187 6.67 -8.79 -18.10
CA HIS A 187 6.47 -9.79 -19.15
C HIS A 187 7.54 -10.90 -19.14
N ASN A 188 8.81 -10.55 -18.90
CA ASN A 188 9.91 -11.51 -18.84
C ASN A 188 9.75 -12.48 -17.67
N PHE A 189 9.35 -11.98 -16.49
CA PHE A 189 9.18 -12.80 -15.28
C PHE A 189 10.46 -13.56 -14.90
N GLU A 190 11.57 -12.83 -14.85
CA GLU A 190 12.91 -13.36 -14.57
C GLU A 190 13.59 -12.54 -13.47
N ASP A 191 14.61 -13.13 -12.84
CA ASP A 191 15.45 -12.46 -11.84
C ASP A 191 16.42 -11.49 -12.52
N GLU A 192 16.54 -10.28 -11.97
CA GLU A 192 17.48 -9.27 -12.40
C GLU A 192 18.06 -8.58 -11.17
N ASN A 193 19.39 -8.62 -11.03
CA ASN A 193 20.07 -8.13 -9.83
C ASN A 193 19.72 -6.66 -9.55
N GLY A 194 19.17 -6.40 -8.36
CA GLY A 194 18.77 -5.05 -7.94
C GLY A 194 17.55 -4.45 -8.63
N PHE A 195 16.82 -5.23 -9.44
CA PHE A 195 15.60 -4.74 -10.11
C PHE A 195 14.42 -5.71 -9.98
N THR A 196 14.61 -7.00 -10.23
CA THR A 196 13.53 -7.99 -10.12
C THR A 196 13.94 -9.23 -9.33
N LYS A 197 12.97 -9.83 -8.63
CA LYS A 197 13.11 -11.14 -8.00
C LYS A 197 11.82 -11.93 -8.13
N VAL A 198 11.90 -13.15 -8.65
CA VAL A 198 10.85 -14.14 -8.60
C VAL A 198 11.04 -14.97 -7.34
N ALA A 199 10.21 -14.74 -6.33
CA ALA A 199 10.26 -15.51 -5.08
C ALA A 199 9.21 -16.62 -5.09
N THR A 200 9.56 -17.79 -4.55
CA THR A 200 8.61 -18.88 -4.31
C THR A 200 7.79 -18.62 -3.05
N LEU A 201 6.63 -19.28 -2.92
CA LEU A 201 5.85 -19.20 -1.68
C LEU A 201 6.65 -19.66 -0.45
N ASP A 202 7.57 -20.62 -0.60
CA ASP A 202 8.43 -21.09 0.50
C ASP A 202 9.40 -20.01 0.97
N GLU A 203 10.08 -19.31 0.06
CA GLU A 203 10.95 -18.17 0.40
C GLU A 203 10.17 -17.04 1.08
N ILE A 204 8.91 -16.85 0.70
CA ILE A 204 8.02 -15.85 1.29
C ILE A 204 7.56 -16.28 2.69
N ARG A 205 7.30 -17.58 2.91
CA ARG A 205 6.96 -18.15 4.22
C ARG A 205 8.10 -17.96 5.22
N GLU A 206 9.34 -18.21 4.82
CA GLU A 206 10.54 -18.00 5.65
C GLU A 206 10.68 -16.55 6.12
N LYS A 207 10.17 -15.60 5.33
CA LYS A 207 10.17 -14.16 5.63
C LYS A 207 8.86 -13.68 6.28
N GLY A 208 8.08 -14.59 6.88
CA GLY A 208 6.85 -14.26 7.60
C GLY A 208 5.74 -13.67 6.72
N HIS A 209 5.64 -14.15 5.48
CA HIS A 209 4.66 -13.69 4.48
C HIS A 209 4.74 -12.19 4.18
N SER A 210 5.90 -11.58 4.41
CA SER A 210 6.14 -10.18 4.05
C SER A 210 6.28 -10.04 2.54
N LEU A 211 5.51 -9.12 1.97
CA LEU A 211 5.57 -8.74 0.56
C LEU A 211 6.43 -7.48 0.35
N SER A 212 7.21 -7.08 1.36
CA SER A 212 8.13 -5.97 1.23
C SER A 212 9.17 -6.26 0.15
N ILE A 213 9.18 -5.45 -0.90
CA ILE A 213 10.05 -5.61 -2.07
C ILE A 213 11.53 -5.66 -1.65
N GLN A 214 11.91 -4.85 -0.66
CA GLN A 214 13.28 -4.75 -0.14
C GLN A 214 13.80 -6.04 0.52
N LEU A 215 12.89 -6.93 0.96
CA LEU A 215 13.29 -8.21 1.52
C LEU A 215 13.58 -9.26 0.43
N HIS A 216 13.15 -9.01 -0.81
CA HIS A 216 13.22 -9.98 -1.91
C HIS A 216 14.18 -9.53 -3.00
N VAL A 217 14.12 -8.26 -3.40
CA VAL A 217 15.03 -7.69 -4.39
C VAL A 217 16.28 -7.19 -3.68
N THR A 218 17.37 -7.93 -3.81
CA THR A 218 18.69 -7.55 -3.27
C THR A 218 19.52 -6.93 -4.39
N GLY A 219 20.03 -5.71 -4.18
CA GLY A 219 21.00 -5.08 -5.07
C GLY A 219 21.33 -3.64 -4.67
N GLN A 220 22.49 -3.14 -5.11
CA GLN A 220 23.05 -1.83 -4.76
C GLN A 220 22.31 -0.63 -5.39
N ASN A 221 21.13 -0.81 -5.96
CA ASN A 221 20.52 0.17 -6.86
C ASN A 221 19.89 1.37 -6.17
N ARG A 222 19.95 1.50 -4.83
CA ARG A 222 19.49 2.70 -4.13
C ARG A 222 20.53 3.81 -4.22
N ILE A 223 20.63 4.43 -5.40
CA ILE A 223 21.35 5.71 -5.52
C ILE A 223 20.48 6.78 -4.85
N GLY A 224 20.86 7.12 -3.60
CA GLY A 224 20.37 8.31 -2.91
C GLY A 224 19.39 8.02 -1.77
N LEU A 225 19.94 7.70 -0.61
CA LEU A 225 19.78 8.44 0.64
C LEU A 225 20.90 7.94 1.58
N GLU A 226 22.16 8.21 1.22
CA GLU A 226 23.21 8.31 2.22
C GLU A 226 22.91 9.58 3.03
N SER A 227 22.02 9.46 4.03
CA SER A 227 22.32 10.16 5.27
C SER A 227 23.45 9.36 5.90
N ASP A 228 24.67 9.81 5.64
CA ASP A 228 25.96 9.29 6.14
C ASP A 228 26.11 9.49 7.67
N ASP A 229 25.00 9.53 8.40
CA ASP A 229 25.06 9.43 9.85
C ASP A 229 25.01 7.94 10.18
N ASP A 230 26.16 7.41 10.59
CA ASP A 230 26.26 6.14 11.30
C ASP A 230 25.12 6.01 12.31
N LEU A 231 24.54 4.82 12.46
CA LEU A 231 23.46 4.55 13.40
C LEU A 231 23.83 5.03 14.82
N GLY A 232 25.12 4.92 15.18
CA GLY A 232 25.64 5.47 16.43
C GLY A 232 25.47 6.98 16.56
N VAL A 233 25.70 7.74 15.48
CA VAL A 233 25.55 9.20 15.44
C VAL A 233 24.06 9.60 15.54
N VAL A 234 23.16 8.86 14.90
CA VAL A 234 21.71 9.12 15.00
C VAL A 234 21.22 8.85 16.42
N VAL A 235 21.68 7.75 17.03
CA VAL A 235 21.33 7.41 18.42
C VAL A 235 21.88 8.45 19.39
N SER A 236 23.13 8.88 19.23
CA SER A 236 23.70 9.91 20.12
C SER A 236 23.00 11.26 19.99
N LYS A 237 22.60 11.65 18.76
CA LYS A 237 21.81 12.87 18.54
C LYS A 237 20.44 12.79 19.21
N TRP A 238 19.80 11.62 19.17
CA TRP A 238 18.52 11.38 19.84
C TRP A 238 18.66 11.42 21.36
N GLU A 239 19.68 10.77 21.93
CA GLU A 239 19.98 10.80 23.36
C GLU A 239 20.23 12.23 23.86
N GLN A 240 21.07 12.98 23.15
CA GLN A 240 21.35 14.38 23.49
C GLN A 240 20.08 15.25 23.45
N SER A 241 19.25 15.10 22.40
CA SER A 241 18.00 15.83 22.30
C SER A 241 17.00 15.43 23.40
N SER A 242 17.01 14.17 23.85
CA SER A 242 16.19 13.71 24.96
C SER A 242 16.64 14.29 26.29
N GLU A 243 17.95 14.42 26.52
CA GLU A 243 18.50 15.06 27.73
C GLU A 243 18.18 16.56 27.76
N GLU A 244 18.38 17.26 26.65
CA GLU A 244 18.05 18.69 26.53
C GLU A 244 16.55 18.94 26.80
N PHE A 245 15.67 18.09 26.26
CA PHE A 245 14.23 18.17 26.53
C PHE A 245 13.90 17.95 28.02
N SER A 246 14.51 16.95 28.65
CA SER A 246 14.30 16.69 30.09
C SER A 246 14.74 17.88 30.95
N GLN A 247 15.88 18.50 30.63
CA GLN A 247 16.37 19.67 31.36
C GLN A 247 15.45 20.88 31.21
N GLU A 248 14.93 21.14 30.01
CA GLU A 248 13.96 22.22 29.79
C GLU A 248 12.61 21.93 30.47
N MET A 249 12.18 20.67 30.52
CA MET A 249 10.98 20.26 31.24
C MET A 249 11.12 20.49 32.75
N GLU A 250 12.27 20.14 33.34
CA GLU A 250 12.55 20.41 34.76
C GLU A 250 12.52 21.90 35.06
N LYS A 251 13.16 22.74 34.23
CA LYS A 251 13.09 24.20 34.39
C LYS A 251 11.66 24.73 34.33
N LEU A 252 10.83 24.20 33.43
CA LEU A 252 9.44 24.60 33.30
C LEU A 252 8.63 24.22 34.54
N LEU A 253 8.84 23.01 35.07
CA LEU A 253 8.22 22.57 36.33
C LEU A 253 8.65 23.43 37.52
N ASP A 254 9.94 23.77 37.63
CA ASP A 254 10.44 24.68 38.67
C ASP A 254 9.81 26.08 38.57
N MET A 255 9.62 26.60 37.35
CA MET A 255 8.94 27.87 37.12
C MET A 255 7.46 27.81 37.54
N LEU A 256 6.76 26.71 37.25
CA LEU A 256 5.36 26.52 37.64
C LEU A 256 5.21 26.40 39.16
N ASP A 257 6.07 25.64 39.83
CA ASP A 257 6.11 25.52 41.29
C ASP A 257 6.41 26.88 41.97
N GLY A 258 7.24 27.70 41.33
CA GLY A 258 7.52 29.07 41.76
C GLY A 258 6.31 29.99 41.69
N LEU A 259 5.44 29.82 40.68
CA LEU A 259 4.22 30.60 40.51
C LEU A 259 3.12 30.17 41.51
N GLU A 260 2.95 28.86 41.76
CA GLU A 260 2.00 28.38 42.79
C GLU A 260 2.36 28.86 44.20
N LYS A 261 3.66 28.96 44.52
CA LYS A 261 4.13 29.50 45.80
C LYS A 261 4.00 31.03 45.88
N GLY A 262 4.06 31.72 44.74
CA GLY A 262 3.83 33.17 44.63
C GLY A 262 2.37 33.56 44.86
N GLU A 263 1.42 32.74 44.40
CA GLU A 263 -0.02 32.98 44.62
C GLU A 263 -0.44 32.72 46.08
N LYS A 264 0.13 31.70 46.75
CA LYS A 264 -0.17 31.40 48.17
C LYS A 264 0.36 32.42 49.18
N ASN A 265 1.28 33.29 48.77
CA ASN A 265 1.85 34.33 49.64
C ASN A 265 1.15 35.70 49.47
N ASN A 266 0.14 35.80 48.60
CA ASN A 266 -0.62 37.02 48.31
C ASN A 266 -2.11 36.94 48.74
N GLU A 267 -2.51 35.89 49.47
CA GLU A 267 -3.76 35.82 50.26
C GLU A 267 -3.47 36.07 51.76
#